data_AF-A0A023FN90-F1
#
_entry.id   AF-A0A023FN90-F1
#
_cell.length_a   1.000
_cell.length_b   1.000
_cell.length_c   1.000
_cell.angle_alpha   90.00
_cell.angle_beta   90.00
_cell.angle_gamma   90.00
#
_symmetry.space_group_name_H-M   'P 1'
#
loop_
_entity.id
_entity.type
_entity.pdbx_description
1 polymer ?
#
loop_
_entity_poly.entity_id
_entity_poly.type
_entity_poly.pdbx_seq_one_letter_code
_entity_poly.pdbx_strand_id
1 'polypeptide(L)'
;LLVNSYVHNGPRAQLSGQWRLRTSQRWSRHGGDSGSDCCSSLDLAESGGKVSPPSSAPSPLREAVQGLSSCLEDIQGHYPELHSLEQSIAELDRMLRKRSHHRRGSTGSNVSISVESALGCFDFLDSEETESSESSPIRQSPYKIRETKNGGTADSGVALLKDRKSPISGGSTPSPVTVSTGSDQLDCVIAVHCRYCIRLVESLGTFGPLRCRERASIEKLQHQSRLLYKLLRVANRFAEDRRPLYGSQLVEEDDIGHLWCQMGTNDGLVTTVVRLREPLIRLVRSRLNNTVVSERVVTMVLQKMLDVTRLEPDMRVTVLQFQTYFAQLGSTLFMDHVEQLEAELKVLDSLSSRELPIVKRTLSALKNVVPTKELLFAVSQILVCGDRQLSNLAEQYMKTAVKVTSKAQVCALLIEGLEADAALTRQGCCKALSFLQAQEYMEELVHLSYADEVAKVRHQAKEALFSFGEDGRREFQQSQLVAHGFQGLTVK
;
A
#
# COMPACT_ATOMS: atom_id res chain seq x y z
N LEU A 1 -0.09 9.67 32.19
CA LEU A 1 0.77 10.11 31.06
C LEU A 1 0.26 9.44 29.79
N LEU A 2 -1.05 9.61 29.56
CA LEU A 2 -1.81 9.04 28.46
C LEU A 2 -2.32 10.30 27.77
N VAL A 3 -1.86 10.55 26.53
CA VAL A 3 -2.23 11.67 25.65
C VAL A 3 -3.69 12.08 25.94
N ASN A 4 -4.03 13.19 26.59
CA ASN A 4 -3.48 14.55 26.54
C ASN A 4 -3.73 15.26 27.90
N SER A 5 -2.84 16.16 28.34
CA SER A 5 -3.17 17.15 29.37
C SER A 5 -3.14 18.53 28.74
N TYR A 6 -4.29 19.07 28.34
CA TYR A 6 -4.84 20.35 28.81
C TYR A 6 -6.14 20.73 28.08
N VAL A 7 -7.11 21.13 28.90
CA VAL A 7 -8.37 21.80 28.54
C VAL A 7 -8.11 23.31 28.46
N HIS A 8 -8.54 24.00 27.40
CA HIS A 8 -9.25 25.29 27.50
C HIS A 8 -9.88 25.77 26.17
N ASN A 9 -11.22 25.93 26.21
CA ASN A 9 -12.10 26.92 25.56
C ASN A 9 -11.76 27.52 24.17
N GLY A 10 -12.62 27.23 23.18
CA GLY A 10 -12.81 28.00 21.93
C GLY A 10 -13.78 27.28 20.97
N PRO A 11 -14.64 27.98 20.19
CA PRO A 11 -16.01 27.51 19.94
C PRO A 11 -16.15 26.40 18.89
N ARG A 12 -17.11 25.53 19.18
CA ARG A 12 -17.83 24.63 18.26
C ARG A 12 -18.03 25.27 16.88
N ALA A 13 -17.42 24.70 15.85
CA ALA A 13 -17.88 24.83 14.47
C ALA A 13 -18.58 23.53 14.07
N GLN A 14 -19.92 23.56 14.13
CA GLN A 14 -20.74 22.61 13.38
C GLN A 14 -20.53 22.90 11.89
N LEU A 15 -20.02 21.94 11.13
CA LEU A 15 -20.14 21.95 9.68
C LEU A 15 -21.01 20.78 9.25
N SER A 16 -22.32 20.98 9.43
CA SER A 16 -23.31 20.42 8.53
C SER A 16 -23.11 21.04 7.15
N GLY A 17 -22.75 20.24 6.15
CA GLY A 17 -22.63 20.70 4.77
C GLY A 17 -23.19 19.65 3.83
N GLN A 18 -24.49 19.75 3.56
CA GLN A 18 -25.13 19.11 2.41
C GLN A 18 -24.44 19.56 1.13
N TRP A 19 -24.00 18.63 0.28
CA TRP A 19 -23.57 18.97 -1.07
C TRP A 19 -24.26 18.07 -2.08
N ARG A 20 -25.04 18.73 -2.93
CA ARG A 20 -25.93 18.16 -3.95
C ARG A 20 -25.09 17.55 -5.08
N LEU A 21 -25.54 16.39 -5.57
CA LEU A 21 -25.06 15.78 -6.81
C LEU A 21 -25.28 16.75 -7.99
N ARG A 22 -24.22 16.95 -8.78
CA ARG A 22 -24.34 17.32 -10.18
C ARG A 22 -23.75 16.18 -11.01
N THR A 23 -24.61 15.51 -11.74
CA THR A 23 -24.29 14.50 -12.74
C THR A 23 -23.61 15.15 -13.94
N SER A 24 -22.58 14.52 -14.50
CA SER A 24 -22.14 14.78 -15.87
C SER A 24 -21.88 13.46 -16.60
N GLN A 25 -22.18 13.48 -17.89
CA GLN A 25 -22.45 12.33 -18.73
C GLN A 25 -21.20 11.73 -19.40
N ARG A 26 -21.28 10.41 -19.58
CA ARG A 26 -20.99 9.67 -20.82
C ARG A 26 -19.56 9.72 -21.36
N TRP A 27 -18.81 8.64 -21.15
CA TRP A 27 -17.90 8.08 -22.16
C TRP A 27 -18.07 6.57 -22.19
N SER A 28 -18.51 6.05 -23.34
CA SER A 28 -18.43 4.64 -23.70
C SER A 28 -18.10 4.56 -25.17
N ARG A 29 -16.97 3.93 -25.51
CA ARG A 29 -16.85 2.89 -26.57
C ARG A 29 -15.40 2.64 -26.97
N HIS A 30 -15.05 1.36 -26.90
CA HIS A 30 -14.21 0.51 -27.77
C HIS A 30 -13.37 -0.39 -26.85
N GLY A 31 -13.56 -1.71 -26.74
CA GLY A 31 -14.12 -2.70 -27.67
C GLY A 31 -12.96 -3.46 -28.31
N GLY A 32 -12.58 -4.61 -27.74
CA GLY A 32 -11.54 -5.49 -28.27
C GLY A 32 -11.32 -6.73 -27.39
N ASP A 33 -12.07 -7.78 -27.71
CA ASP A 33 -11.98 -9.16 -27.20
C ASP A 33 -10.57 -9.77 -27.28
N SER A 34 -10.23 -10.63 -26.32
CA SER A 34 -9.89 -12.05 -26.56
C SER A 34 -9.44 -12.71 -25.25
N GLY A 35 -10.18 -13.73 -24.82
CA GLY A 35 -9.92 -14.49 -23.59
C GLY A 35 -8.84 -15.55 -23.73
N SER A 36 -8.38 -16.04 -22.58
CA SER A 36 -7.98 -17.44 -22.37
C SER A 36 -7.68 -17.66 -20.89
N ASP A 37 -8.40 -18.60 -20.29
CA ASP A 37 -8.01 -19.27 -19.05
C ASP A 37 -6.63 -19.93 -19.19
N CYS A 38 -5.87 -20.01 -18.11
CA CYS A 38 -5.38 -21.27 -17.53
C CYS A 38 -4.35 -21.03 -16.40
N CYS A 39 -4.59 -21.68 -15.27
CA CYS A 39 -3.59 -22.00 -14.26
C CYS A 39 -2.46 -22.86 -14.84
N SER A 40 -1.22 -22.63 -14.42
CA SER A 40 -0.29 -23.71 -14.06
C SER A 40 0.99 -23.18 -13.40
N SER A 41 1.22 -23.69 -12.19
CA SER A 41 2.52 -23.90 -11.56
C SER A 41 3.55 -24.48 -12.53
N LEU A 42 4.78 -23.98 -12.52
CA LEU A 42 5.93 -24.72 -13.06
C LEU A 42 7.20 -24.54 -12.23
N ASP A 43 7.76 -25.70 -11.93
CA ASP A 43 9.02 -26.00 -11.28
C ASP A 43 10.26 -25.61 -12.09
N LEU A 44 11.39 -25.62 -11.36
CA LEU A 44 12.76 -25.48 -11.83
C LEU A 44 13.12 -26.41 -13.00
N ALA A 45 13.84 -25.85 -13.98
CA ALA A 45 14.87 -26.58 -14.73
C ALA A 45 16.00 -25.63 -15.15
N GLU A 46 17.23 -26.04 -14.84
CA GLU A 46 18.48 -25.43 -15.30
C GLU A 46 18.60 -25.49 -16.83
N SER A 47 19.00 -24.38 -17.45
CA SER A 47 19.64 -24.39 -18.75
C SER A 47 20.65 -23.26 -18.83
N GLY A 48 21.92 -23.64 -18.95
CA GLY A 48 23.04 -22.72 -19.16
C GLY A 48 22.90 -21.96 -20.47
N GLY A 49 22.70 -20.66 -20.36
CA GLY A 49 22.76 -19.70 -21.46
C GLY A 49 23.41 -18.42 -20.94
N LYS A 50 24.38 -17.88 -21.69
CA LYS A 50 25.13 -16.66 -21.37
C LYS A 50 24.19 -15.52 -20.94
N VAL A 51 24.19 -15.20 -19.65
CA VAL A 51 23.42 -14.09 -19.07
C VAL A 51 24.18 -12.80 -19.32
N SER A 52 23.63 -11.94 -20.18
CA SER A 52 23.93 -10.51 -20.23
C SER A 52 23.75 -9.92 -18.82
N PRO A 53 24.60 -8.98 -18.36
CA PRO A 53 24.56 -8.50 -16.98
C PRO A 53 23.17 -7.92 -16.66
N PRO A 54 22.65 -8.13 -15.44
CA PRO A 54 21.32 -7.67 -15.09
C PRO A 54 21.25 -6.16 -15.23
N SER A 55 20.36 -5.68 -16.10
CA SER A 55 19.92 -4.29 -16.13
C SER A 55 19.53 -3.88 -14.71
N SER A 56 20.08 -2.76 -14.26
CA SER A 56 19.90 -2.18 -12.93
C SER A 56 18.45 -2.26 -12.44
N ALA A 57 18.17 -3.06 -11.43
CA ALA A 57 16.88 -3.05 -10.76
C ALA A 57 16.61 -1.62 -10.22
N PRO A 58 15.44 -1.02 -10.51
CA PRO A 58 15.11 0.31 -10.01
C PRO A 58 15.10 0.30 -8.47
N SER A 59 15.55 1.39 -7.85
CA SER A 59 15.44 1.53 -6.40
C SER A 59 13.96 1.51 -6.00
N PRO A 60 13.58 0.92 -4.84
CA PRO A 60 12.19 0.84 -4.39
C PRO A 60 11.47 2.20 -4.36
N LEU A 61 12.22 3.27 -4.09
CA LEU A 61 11.72 4.64 -4.16
C LEU A 61 11.38 5.08 -5.58
N ARG A 62 12.29 4.86 -6.54
CA ARG A 62 12.07 5.24 -7.94
C ARG A 62 10.87 4.48 -8.50
N GLU A 63 10.80 3.19 -8.26
CA GLU A 63 9.68 2.34 -8.67
C GLU A 63 8.35 2.88 -8.12
N ALA A 64 8.28 3.19 -6.82
CA ALA A 64 7.05 3.69 -6.22
C ALA A 64 6.62 5.07 -6.74
N VAL A 65 7.57 5.99 -6.94
CA VAL A 65 7.27 7.33 -7.48
C VAL A 65 6.84 7.27 -8.94
N GLN A 66 7.54 6.47 -9.77
CA GLN A 66 7.19 6.30 -11.17
C GLN A 66 5.86 5.57 -11.34
N GLY A 67 5.64 4.48 -10.59
CA GLY A 67 4.37 3.76 -10.62
C GLY A 67 3.19 4.65 -10.27
N LEU A 68 3.32 5.49 -9.24
CA LEU A 68 2.26 6.43 -8.90
C LEU A 68 2.08 7.53 -9.96
N SER A 69 3.16 8.04 -10.57
CA SER A 69 3.05 8.99 -11.69
C SER A 69 2.24 8.39 -12.83
N SER A 70 2.54 7.15 -13.24
CA SER A 70 1.81 6.45 -14.29
C SER A 70 0.34 6.26 -13.93
N CYS A 71 0.03 5.80 -12.71
CA CYS A 71 -1.36 5.66 -12.27
C CYS A 71 -2.14 6.98 -12.29
N LEU A 72 -1.49 8.10 -11.97
CA LEU A 72 -2.12 9.44 -12.00
C LEU A 72 -2.29 9.96 -13.43
N GLU A 73 -1.36 9.67 -14.32
CA GLU A 73 -1.46 9.99 -15.75
C GLU A 73 -2.67 9.28 -16.39
N ASP A 74 -2.92 8.02 -16.05
CA ASP A 74 -4.05 7.24 -16.56
C ASP A 74 -5.43 7.84 -16.19
N ILE A 75 -5.52 8.49 -15.03
CA ILE A 75 -6.76 9.11 -14.53
C ILE A 75 -6.75 10.64 -14.65
N GLN A 76 -5.77 11.21 -15.34
CA GLN A 76 -5.57 12.66 -15.38
C GLN A 76 -6.83 13.39 -15.85
N GLY A 77 -7.19 14.46 -15.14
CA GLY A 77 -8.35 15.30 -15.46
C GLY A 77 -9.72 14.74 -15.05
N HIS A 78 -9.80 13.49 -14.58
CA HIS A 78 -11.06 12.89 -14.09
C HIS A 78 -11.38 13.34 -12.66
N TYR A 79 -10.34 13.55 -11.85
CA TYR A 79 -10.47 13.87 -10.42
C TYR A 79 -9.70 15.17 -10.10
N PRO A 80 -10.35 16.34 -10.21
CA PRO A 80 -9.70 17.63 -9.92
C PRO A 80 -9.14 17.70 -8.48
N GLU A 81 -9.71 16.93 -7.56
CA GLU A 81 -9.26 16.75 -6.19
C GLU A 81 -7.82 16.27 -6.06
N LEU A 82 -7.30 15.57 -7.08
CA LEU A 82 -5.98 14.93 -7.05
C LEU A 82 -4.86 15.82 -7.62
N HIS A 83 -5.17 17.02 -8.10
CA HIS A 83 -4.18 17.88 -8.75
C HIS A 83 -2.96 18.21 -7.87
N SER A 84 -3.18 18.44 -6.57
CA SER A 84 -2.08 18.67 -5.61
C SER A 84 -1.17 17.45 -5.42
N LEU A 85 -1.72 16.24 -5.57
CA LEU A 85 -0.95 15.00 -5.51
C LEU A 85 -0.08 14.85 -6.76
N GLU A 86 -0.66 15.08 -7.95
CA GLU A 86 0.06 15.08 -9.24
C GLU A 86 1.27 16.01 -9.18
N GLN A 87 1.08 17.25 -8.73
CA GLN A 87 2.16 18.24 -8.57
C GLN A 87 3.26 17.76 -7.61
N SER A 88 2.87 17.19 -6.47
CA SER A 88 3.82 16.71 -5.46
C SER A 88 4.67 15.55 -6.00
N ILE A 89 4.06 14.63 -6.75
CA ILE A 89 4.75 13.49 -7.36
C ILE A 89 5.67 13.94 -8.50
N ALA A 90 5.23 14.86 -9.36
CA ALA A 90 6.05 15.41 -10.43
C ALA A 90 7.31 16.11 -9.87
N GLU A 91 7.16 16.86 -8.78
CA GLU A 91 8.27 17.55 -8.13
C GLU A 91 9.23 16.58 -7.42
N LEU A 92 8.71 15.55 -6.74
CA LEU A 92 9.51 14.46 -6.16
C LEU A 92 10.33 13.76 -7.24
N ASP A 93 9.73 13.40 -8.37
CA ASP A 93 10.42 12.74 -9.47
C ASP A 93 11.48 13.65 -10.12
N ARG A 94 11.18 14.95 -10.28
CA ARG A 94 12.16 15.95 -10.73
C ARG A 94 13.35 16.06 -9.77
N MET A 95 13.10 16.11 -8.46
CA MET A 95 14.13 16.15 -7.42
C MET A 95 15.04 14.91 -7.51
N LEU A 96 14.43 13.73 -7.64
CA LEU A 96 15.13 12.44 -7.72
C LEU A 96 15.99 12.31 -9.00
N ARG A 97 15.48 12.77 -10.15
CA ARG A 97 16.26 12.86 -11.40
C ARG A 97 17.46 13.78 -11.25
N LYS A 98 17.26 15.02 -10.77
CA LYS A 98 18.35 16.00 -10.60
C LYS A 98 19.49 15.43 -9.76
N ARG A 99 19.19 14.73 -8.66
CA ARG A 99 20.18 14.14 -7.77
C ARG A 99 20.94 12.96 -8.39
N SER A 100 20.28 12.16 -9.23
CA SER A 100 20.94 11.11 -10.01
C SER A 100 22.00 11.68 -10.96
N HIS A 101 21.68 12.79 -11.65
CA HIS A 101 22.61 13.47 -12.56
C HIS A 101 23.81 14.09 -11.81
N HIS A 102 23.60 14.69 -10.64
CA HIS A 102 24.70 15.25 -9.84
C HIS A 102 25.69 14.16 -9.39
N ARG A 103 25.22 12.98 -8.97
CA ARG A 103 26.10 11.87 -8.59
C ARG A 103 26.88 11.28 -9.77
N ARG A 104 26.33 11.34 -11.00
CA ARG A 104 27.07 10.99 -12.23
C ARG A 104 28.14 12.03 -12.58
N GLY A 105 27.88 13.32 -12.33
CA GLY A 105 28.83 14.40 -12.58
C GLY A 105 30.02 14.45 -11.61
N SER A 106 29.90 13.90 -10.40
CA SER A 106 30.97 13.95 -9.39
C SER A 106 32.07 12.89 -9.54
N THR A 107 31.95 11.95 -10.48
CA THR A 107 33.00 10.96 -10.82
C THR A 107 33.61 11.17 -12.21
N GLY A 108 33.05 12.08 -13.01
CA GLY A 108 33.70 12.58 -14.21
C GLY A 108 34.53 13.80 -13.87
N SER A 109 35.82 13.62 -13.58
CA SER A 109 36.76 14.71 -13.79
C SER A 109 36.59 15.20 -15.22
N ASN A 110 36.45 16.51 -15.42
CA ASN A 110 36.63 17.16 -16.70
C ASN A 110 38.09 16.95 -17.13
N VAL A 111 38.43 15.77 -17.63
CA VAL A 111 39.66 15.53 -18.37
C VAL A 111 39.41 16.08 -19.75
N SER A 112 39.80 17.33 -19.95
CA SER A 112 40.11 17.85 -21.27
C SER A 112 41.16 16.91 -21.87
N ILE A 113 40.76 16.08 -22.82
CA ILE A 113 41.70 15.32 -23.66
C ILE A 113 42.50 16.37 -24.44
N SER A 114 43.71 16.68 -23.99
CA SER A 114 44.69 17.36 -24.84
C SER A 114 45.23 16.37 -25.86
N VAL A 115 45.51 16.87 -27.06
CA VAL A 115 45.96 16.08 -28.22
C VAL A 115 47.26 15.31 -27.90
N GLU A 116 48.09 15.80 -26.98
CA GLU A 116 49.29 15.10 -26.51
C GLU A 116 49.01 13.74 -25.82
N SER A 117 47.88 13.57 -25.14
CA SER A 117 47.56 12.31 -24.45
C SER A 117 47.19 11.18 -25.42
N ALA A 118 46.63 11.53 -26.59
CA ALA A 118 46.30 10.58 -27.64
C ALA A 118 47.51 10.16 -28.50
N LEU A 119 48.57 10.99 -28.53
CA LEU A 119 49.79 10.73 -29.31
C LEU A 119 50.85 9.92 -28.56
N GLY A 120 50.72 9.75 -27.24
CA GLY A 120 51.60 8.87 -26.44
C GLY A 120 51.33 7.38 -26.62
N CYS A 121 50.32 6.99 -27.41
CA CYS A 121 49.96 5.58 -27.66
C CYS A 121 50.62 4.98 -28.92
N PHE A 122 51.54 5.70 -29.58
CA PHE A 122 52.23 5.25 -30.81
C PHE A 122 53.73 4.99 -30.60
N ASP A 123 54.15 4.55 -29.42
CA ASP A 123 55.53 4.10 -29.17
C ASP A 123 55.68 2.57 -29.37
N PHE A 124 55.11 2.04 -30.46
CA PHE A 124 55.07 0.61 -30.77
C PHE A 124 55.81 0.24 -32.06
N LEU A 125 56.61 1.13 -32.65
CA LEU A 125 57.40 0.83 -33.84
C LEU A 125 58.75 1.56 -33.84
N ASP A 126 59.58 1.28 -32.84
CA ASP A 126 61.04 1.46 -32.98
C ASP A 126 61.71 0.15 -32.52
N SER A 127 61.65 -0.84 -33.40
CA SER A 127 62.44 -2.07 -33.34
C SER A 127 62.83 -2.41 -34.77
N GLU A 128 63.63 -1.54 -35.38
CA GLU A 128 64.24 -1.82 -36.68
C GLU A 128 65.45 -2.73 -36.48
N GLU A 129 65.30 -3.96 -36.98
CA GLU A 129 66.35 -4.91 -37.28
C GLU A 129 67.37 -4.30 -38.24
N THR A 130 68.67 -4.48 -37.98
CA THR A 130 69.68 -4.43 -39.04
C THR A 130 70.71 -5.55 -38.87
N GLU A 131 70.75 -6.39 -39.90
CA GLU A 131 71.59 -7.55 -40.15
C GLU A 131 73.05 -7.18 -40.51
N SER A 132 73.89 -8.23 -40.44
CA SER A 132 75.09 -8.51 -41.25
C SER A 132 76.54 -8.21 -40.74
N SER A 133 77.26 -9.33 -40.59
CA SER A 133 78.61 -9.64 -41.09
C SER A 133 79.86 -9.56 -40.18
N GLU A 134 80.29 -10.76 -39.77
CA GLU A 134 81.64 -11.37 -39.91
C GLU A 134 82.90 -10.61 -39.42
N SER A 135 83.51 -11.10 -38.33
CA SER A 135 84.92 -11.56 -38.32
C SER A 135 85.29 -12.22 -36.97
N SER A 136 85.99 -13.36 -37.08
CA SER A 136 86.44 -14.25 -35.99
C SER A 136 87.78 -13.78 -35.36
N PRO A 137 88.44 -14.57 -34.49
CA PRO A 137 88.07 -15.03 -33.14
C PRO A 137 89.17 -14.67 -32.10
N ILE A 138 89.02 -14.99 -30.81
CA ILE A 138 90.12 -15.50 -29.93
C ILE A 138 89.65 -15.77 -28.47
N ARG A 139 89.76 -17.06 -28.11
CA ARG A 139 90.23 -17.69 -26.86
C ARG A 139 89.38 -17.74 -25.57
N GLN A 140 89.13 -19.02 -25.22
CA GLN A 140 89.35 -19.67 -23.91
C GLN A 140 88.26 -19.55 -22.83
N SER A 141 87.35 -20.55 -22.79
CA SER A 141 87.25 -21.65 -21.78
C SER A 141 87.92 -21.42 -20.41
N PRO A 142 87.52 -22.05 -19.26
CA PRO A 142 86.53 -23.13 -19.11
C PRO A 142 85.62 -23.13 -17.84
N TYR A 143 84.55 -23.92 -17.95
CA TYR A 143 83.98 -24.89 -16.98
C TYR A 143 83.79 -24.50 -15.50
N LYS A 144 82.58 -24.75 -14.97
CA LYS A 144 82.23 -26.03 -14.29
C LYS A 144 80.71 -26.10 -14.01
N ILE A 145 80.04 -27.10 -14.60
CA ILE A 145 79.57 -28.37 -13.97
C ILE A 145 78.32 -28.11 -13.08
N ARG A 146 77.09 -28.44 -13.49
CA ARG A 146 76.48 -29.72 -13.93
C ARG A 146 75.75 -30.38 -12.74
N GLU A 147 74.43 -30.51 -12.92
CA GLU A 147 73.55 -31.61 -12.46
C GLU A 147 73.27 -31.73 -10.94
N THR A 148 72.18 -32.32 -10.44
CA THR A 148 70.98 -32.98 -10.99
C THR A 148 70.03 -33.26 -9.81
N LYS A 149 68.73 -33.17 -10.09
CA LYS A 149 67.65 -34.13 -9.77
C LYS A 149 67.29 -34.54 -8.34
N ASN A 150 65.99 -34.85 -8.27
CA ASN A 150 65.19 -35.62 -7.32
C ASN A 150 64.75 -34.81 -6.10
N GLY A 151 63.46 -34.62 -5.82
CA GLY A 151 62.33 -35.51 -6.06
C GLY A 151 61.84 -35.94 -4.68
N GLY A 152 60.72 -35.38 -4.22
CA GLY A 152 60.20 -35.66 -2.88
C GLY A 152 58.97 -34.82 -2.60
N THR A 153 57.82 -35.47 -2.70
CA THR A 153 56.48 -34.99 -2.42
C THR A 153 56.23 -34.75 -0.93
N ALA A 154 55.20 -33.93 -0.70
CA ALA A 154 54.35 -33.83 0.47
C ALA A 154 54.77 -32.84 1.59
N ASP A 155 53.91 -31.83 1.69
CA ASP A 155 53.14 -31.53 2.91
C ASP A 155 53.44 -30.20 3.60
N SER A 156 52.38 -29.39 3.63
CA SER A 156 52.00 -28.35 4.60
C SER A 156 53.07 -27.38 5.11
N GLY A 157 52.89 -26.09 4.77
CA GLY A 157 53.62 -25.02 5.45
C GLY A 157 53.24 -23.63 4.96
N VAL A 158 52.33 -23.01 5.68
CA VAL A 158 51.87 -21.63 5.54
C VAL A 158 53.04 -20.63 5.59
N ALA A 159 52.85 -19.50 4.90
CA ALA A 159 53.60 -18.23 4.98
C ALA A 159 54.86 -18.10 4.12
N LEU A 160 54.73 -17.36 3.01
CA LEU A 160 55.49 -16.13 2.72
C LEU A 160 55.22 -15.71 1.27
N LEU A 161 54.35 -14.72 1.04
CA LEU A 161 54.44 -13.84 -0.13
C LEU A 161 53.99 -12.44 0.29
N LYS A 162 54.89 -11.74 0.97
CA LYS A 162 54.97 -10.28 0.94
C LYS A 162 55.53 -9.86 -0.42
N ASP A 163 55.03 -8.72 -0.90
CA ASP A 163 55.56 -7.89 -1.99
C ASP A 163 55.66 -8.49 -3.38
N ARG A 164 54.62 -8.26 -4.20
CA ARG A 164 54.76 -7.62 -5.52
C ARG A 164 53.53 -6.76 -5.83
N LYS A 165 53.70 -5.45 -5.62
CA LYS A 165 52.84 -4.38 -6.16
C LYS A 165 53.03 -4.34 -7.68
N SER A 166 51.96 -4.60 -8.43
CA SER A 166 51.80 -4.13 -9.81
C SER A 166 50.40 -3.49 -9.92
N PRO A 167 50.27 -2.25 -10.42
CA PRO A 167 48.99 -1.57 -10.51
C PRO A 167 48.31 -1.99 -11.82
N ILE A 168 47.46 -3.03 -11.76
CA ILE A 168 46.52 -3.28 -12.84
C ILE A 168 45.29 -2.42 -12.57
N SER A 169 45.10 -1.47 -13.48
CA SER A 169 43.94 -0.60 -13.64
C SER A 169 42.63 -1.34 -13.39
N GLY A 170 42.10 -1.19 -12.18
CA GLY A 170 40.74 -1.60 -11.83
C GLY A 170 39.78 -0.55 -12.35
N GLY A 171 39.34 -0.71 -13.60
CA GLY A 171 38.18 -0.01 -14.13
C GLY A 171 36.94 -0.44 -13.37
N SER A 172 36.66 0.22 -12.24
CA SER A 172 35.41 0.08 -11.52
C SER A 172 34.28 0.50 -12.45
N THR A 173 33.58 -0.47 -13.03
CA THR A 173 32.28 -0.21 -13.66
C THR A 173 31.42 0.56 -12.65
N PRO A 174 30.88 1.74 -13.01
CA PRO A 174 30.09 2.52 -12.06
C PRO A 174 28.86 1.69 -11.67
N SER A 175 28.77 1.28 -10.40
CA SER A 175 27.57 0.68 -9.84
C SER A 175 26.37 1.56 -10.22
N PRO A 176 25.23 0.97 -10.63
CA PRO A 176 24.09 1.75 -11.06
C PRO A 176 23.70 2.72 -9.95
N VAL A 177 23.74 4.02 -10.28
CA VAL A 177 23.40 5.10 -9.35
C VAL A 177 21.94 4.93 -8.98
N THR A 178 21.70 4.37 -7.79
CA THR A 178 20.36 4.21 -7.24
C THR A 178 19.80 5.58 -6.92
N VAL A 179 18.53 5.76 -7.26
CA VAL A 179 17.85 7.05 -7.10
C VAL A 179 17.32 7.15 -5.69
N SER A 180 17.73 8.21 -5.01
CA SER A 180 17.64 8.35 -3.56
C SER A 180 17.58 9.82 -3.16
N THR A 181 16.88 10.12 -2.07
CA THR A 181 16.95 11.41 -1.37
C THR A 181 18.30 11.60 -0.65
N GLY A 182 19.05 10.52 -0.43
CA GLY A 182 20.27 10.48 0.38
C GLY A 182 20.04 10.03 1.82
N SER A 183 18.81 9.66 2.19
CA SER A 183 18.46 9.05 3.47
C SER A 183 17.58 7.83 3.23
N ASP A 184 18.04 6.65 3.64
CA ASP A 184 17.31 5.39 3.44
C ASP A 184 15.96 5.39 4.16
N GLN A 185 15.88 6.05 5.33
CA GLN A 185 14.62 6.19 6.07
C GLN A 185 13.63 7.05 5.30
N LEU A 186 14.08 8.17 4.72
CA LEU A 186 13.21 9.05 3.98
C LEU A 186 12.77 8.42 2.65
N ASP A 187 13.68 7.73 1.96
CA ASP A 187 13.38 6.95 0.77
C ASP A 187 12.31 5.88 1.05
N CYS A 188 12.45 5.16 2.17
CA CYS A 188 11.50 4.15 2.60
C CYS A 188 10.11 4.76 2.91
N VAL A 189 10.06 5.86 3.69
CA VAL A 189 8.79 6.53 4.03
C VAL A 189 8.08 7.03 2.77
N ILE A 190 8.78 7.72 1.86
CA ILE A 190 8.18 8.20 0.61
C ILE A 190 7.66 7.01 -0.21
N ALA A 191 8.44 5.93 -0.35
CA ALA A 191 8.02 4.75 -1.08
C ALA A 191 6.76 4.10 -0.47
N VAL A 192 6.65 4.02 0.86
CA VAL A 192 5.46 3.50 1.55
C VAL A 192 4.22 4.34 1.24
N HIS A 193 4.32 5.66 1.33
CA HIS A 193 3.19 6.55 1.04
C HIS A 193 2.81 6.55 -0.45
N CYS A 194 3.77 6.47 -1.37
CA CYS A 194 3.49 6.32 -2.80
C CYS A 194 2.76 5.00 -3.10
N ARG A 195 3.22 3.87 -2.54
CA ARG A 195 2.55 2.57 -2.70
C ARG A 195 1.15 2.55 -2.11
N TYR A 196 0.93 3.24 -0.99
CA TYR A 196 -0.41 3.39 -0.45
C TYR A 196 -1.32 4.19 -1.40
N CYS A 197 -0.82 5.27 -2.01
CA CYS A 197 -1.58 6.00 -3.02
C CYS A 197 -1.92 5.13 -4.24
N ILE A 198 -0.98 4.29 -4.72
CA ILE A 198 -1.25 3.37 -5.84
C ILE A 198 -2.45 2.47 -5.51
N ARG A 199 -2.47 1.84 -4.32
CA ARG A 199 -3.62 1.01 -3.88
C ARG A 199 -4.94 1.79 -3.80
N LEU A 200 -4.89 3.07 -3.41
CA LEU A 200 -6.09 3.90 -3.36
C LEU A 200 -6.58 4.27 -4.76
N VAL A 201 -5.66 4.49 -5.72
CA VAL A 201 -6.01 4.75 -7.13
C VAL A 201 -6.70 3.54 -7.76
N GLU A 202 -6.32 2.30 -7.40
CA GLU A 202 -7.02 1.08 -7.84
C GLU A 202 -8.50 1.04 -7.46
N SER A 203 -8.92 1.83 -6.46
CA SER A 203 -10.32 1.95 -6.04
C SER A 203 -11.09 3.08 -6.75
N LEU A 204 -10.46 3.77 -7.70
CA LEU A 204 -11.07 4.80 -8.53
C LEU A 204 -11.59 4.19 -9.85
N GLY A 205 -12.41 4.95 -10.57
CA GLY A 205 -12.92 4.53 -11.88
C GLY A 205 -13.95 3.40 -11.82
N THR A 206 -14.53 3.10 -10.65
CA THR A 206 -15.62 2.13 -10.56
C THR A 206 -16.85 2.66 -11.31
N PHE A 207 -17.26 1.92 -12.34
CA PHE A 207 -18.45 2.25 -13.12
C PHE A 207 -19.70 1.78 -12.37
N GLY A 208 -20.61 2.71 -12.10
CA GLY A 208 -21.89 2.40 -11.49
C GLY A 208 -22.29 3.39 -10.39
N PRO A 209 -23.41 3.12 -9.72
CA PRO A 209 -23.93 3.94 -8.62
C PRO A 209 -23.16 3.73 -7.30
N LEU A 210 -22.45 2.60 -7.15
CA LEU A 210 -21.65 2.29 -5.96
C LEU A 210 -20.33 3.08 -5.98
N ARG A 211 -20.25 4.10 -5.11
CA ARG A 211 -19.13 5.07 -5.06
C ARG A 211 -18.61 5.34 -3.65
N CYS A 212 -18.93 4.51 -2.66
CA CYS A 212 -18.42 4.70 -1.31
C CYS A 212 -16.91 4.44 -1.25
N ARG A 213 -16.40 3.40 -1.93
CA ARG A 213 -14.95 3.15 -2.00
C ARG A 213 -14.20 4.26 -2.74
N GLU A 214 -14.75 4.70 -3.88
CA GLU A 214 -14.18 5.80 -4.67
C GLU A 214 -14.07 7.07 -3.82
N ARG A 215 -15.17 7.48 -3.17
CA ARG A 215 -15.19 8.68 -2.31
C ARG A 215 -14.18 8.60 -1.17
N ALA A 216 -14.16 7.48 -0.44
CA ALA A 216 -13.22 7.28 0.66
C ALA A 216 -11.77 7.28 0.17
N SER A 217 -11.51 6.73 -1.02
CA SER A 217 -10.17 6.69 -1.62
C SER A 217 -9.70 8.07 -2.04
N ILE A 218 -10.58 8.90 -2.60
CA ILE A 218 -10.28 10.31 -2.93
C ILE A 218 -9.90 11.10 -1.66
N GLU A 219 -10.69 10.99 -0.60
CA GLU A 219 -10.40 11.66 0.68
C GLU A 219 -9.04 11.24 1.25
N LYS A 220 -8.73 9.93 1.20
CA LYS A 220 -7.44 9.39 1.62
C LYS A 220 -6.31 9.88 0.73
N LEU A 221 -6.48 9.93 -0.60
CA LEU A 221 -5.49 10.46 -1.55
C LEU A 221 -5.21 11.94 -1.33
N GLN A 222 -6.23 12.76 -1.05
CA GLN A 222 -6.05 14.16 -0.67
C GLN A 222 -5.27 14.30 0.64
N HIS A 223 -5.51 13.41 1.60
CA HIS A 223 -4.67 13.36 2.81
C HIS A 223 -3.23 12.97 2.48
N GLN A 224 -3.01 11.94 1.66
CA GLN A 224 -1.66 11.53 1.23
C GLN A 224 -0.93 12.62 0.45
N SER A 225 -1.63 13.43 -0.35
CA SER A 225 -1.06 14.60 -1.05
C SER A 225 -0.36 15.55 -0.07
N ARG A 226 -1.02 15.87 1.06
CA ARG A 226 -0.45 16.74 2.10
C ARG A 226 0.78 16.11 2.76
N LEU A 227 0.75 14.79 3.03
CA LEU A 227 1.87 14.08 3.62
C LEU A 227 3.08 14.01 2.66
N LEU A 228 2.85 13.70 1.39
CA LEU A 228 3.90 13.64 0.36
C LEU A 228 4.51 15.01 0.10
N TYR A 229 3.70 16.08 0.10
CA TYR A 229 4.20 17.45 0.06
C TYR A 229 5.09 17.80 1.27
N LYS A 230 4.68 17.40 2.48
CA LYS A 230 5.49 17.55 3.71
C LYS A 230 6.82 16.80 3.58
N LEU A 231 6.79 15.56 3.10
CA LEU A 231 7.99 14.74 2.88
C LEU A 231 8.93 15.31 1.82
N LEU A 232 8.40 15.86 0.73
CA LEU A 232 9.17 16.58 -0.28
C LEU A 232 9.93 17.76 0.34
N ARG A 233 9.26 18.56 1.19
CA ARG A 233 9.94 19.66 1.91
C ARG A 233 11.03 19.16 2.85
N VAL A 234 10.79 18.05 3.56
CA VAL A 234 11.80 17.40 4.41
C VAL A 234 12.99 16.92 3.56
N ALA A 235 12.72 16.31 2.39
CA ALA A 235 13.75 15.82 1.48
C ALA A 235 14.63 16.93 0.88
N ASN A 236 14.06 18.10 0.63
CA ASN A 236 14.81 19.29 0.19
C ASN A 236 15.70 19.82 1.31
N ARG A 237 15.16 20.07 2.51
CA ARG A 237 15.96 20.53 3.66
C ARG A 237 17.08 19.56 4.02
N PHE A 238 16.79 18.25 4.01
CA PHE A 238 17.79 17.23 4.30
C PHE A 238 18.96 17.26 3.30
N ALA A 239 18.69 17.58 2.03
CA ALA A 239 19.73 17.63 1.02
C ALA A 239 20.71 18.79 1.22
N GLU A 240 20.22 19.90 1.75
CA GLU A 240 20.99 21.10 2.09
C GLU A 240 21.79 20.87 3.38
N ASP A 241 21.12 20.46 4.45
CA ASP A 241 21.69 20.52 5.80
C ASP A 241 22.32 19.20 6.28
N ARG A 242 21.93 18.06 5.69
CA ARG A 242 22.35 16.69 6.09
C ARG A 242 22.17 16.35 7.57
N ARG A 243 21.32 17.09 8.29
CA ARG A 243 21.01 16.84 9.69
C ARG A 243 20.25 15.51 9.85
N PRO A 244 20.49 14.75 10.93
CA PRO A 244 19.69 13.57 11.24
C PRO A 244 18.20 13.90 11.30
N LEU A 245 17.38 13.02 10.74
CA LEU A 245 15.93 13.14 10.76
C LEU A 245 15.36 12.26 11.88
N TYR A 246 14.48 12.85 12.68
CA TYR A 246 13.82 12.17 13.79
C TYR A 246 12.31 12.13 13.56
N GLY A 247 11.69 10.99 13.86
CA GLY A 247 10.26 10.78 13.64
C GLY A 247 9.42 11.77 14.44
N SER A 248 9.75 11.95 15.71
CA SER A 248 9.14 12.90 16.64
C SER A 248 9.09 14.33 16.08
N GLN A 249 10.13 14.76 15.34
CA GLN A 249 10.19 16.08 14.72
C GLN A 249 9.30 16.23 13.48
N LEU A 250 8.88 15.12 12.87
CA LEU A 250 7.91 15.12 11.78
C LEU A 250 6.47 15.12 12.30
N VAL A 251 6.26 14.80 13.58
CA VAL A 251 4.95 14.79 14.21
C VAL A 251 4.53 16.21 14.61
N GLU A 252 3.26 16.55 14.43
CA GLU A 252 2.73 17.88 14.80
C GLU A 252 2.34 17.98 16.28
N GLU A 253 1.95 16.86 16.89
CA GLU A 253 1.56 16.77 18.29
C GLU A 253 2.68 16.13 19.13
N ASP A 254 3.26 16.90 20.07
CA ASP A 254 4.40 16.47 20.89
C ASP A 254 4.14 15.15 21.63
N ASP A 255 2.94 14.98 22.19
CA ASP A 255 2.53 13.76 22.89
C ASP A 255 2.57 12.51 21.98
N ILE A 256 2.18 12.66 20.71
CA ILE A 256 2.22 11.58 19.72
C ILE A 256 3.67 11.30 19.30
N GLY A 257 4.50 12.34 19.18
CA GLY A 257 5.94 12.20 18.96
C GLY A 257 6.63 11.45 20.10
N HIS A 258 6.31 11.79 21.34
CA HIS A 258 6.82 11.09 22.52
C HIS A 258 6.35 9.63 22.57
N LEU A 259 5.08 9.37 22.27
CA LEU A 259 4.56 8.02 22.21
C LEU A 259 5.29 7.20 21.14
N TRP A 260 5.52 7.77 19.95
CA TRP A 260 6.30 7.14 18.89
C TRP A 260 7.70 6.72 19.36
N CYS A 261 8.41 7.60 20.08
CA CYS A 261 9.71 7.28 20.66
C CYS A 261 9.65 6.13 21.68
N GLN A 262 8.61 6.10 22.51
CA GLN A 262 8.39 5.05 23.51
C GLN A 262 8.07 3.68 22.90
N MET A 263 7.62 3.63 21.64
CA MET A 263 7.31 2.39 20.94
C MET A 263 8.55 1.65 20.39
N GLY A 264 9.76 1.95 20.87
CA GLY A 264 10.99 1.24 20.48
C GLY A 264 11.41 1.47 19.03
N THR A 265 11.03 2.62 18.48
CA THR A 265 11.31 3.03 17.10
C THR A 265 12.70 3.67 16.94
N ASN A 266 13.42 3.88 18.05
CA ASN A 266 14.65 4.68 18.13
C ASN A 266 14.49 6.07 17.49
N ASP A 267 13.27 6.60 17.53
CA ASP A 267 12.88 7.86 16.90
C ASP A 267 13.17 7.92 15.38
N GLY A 268 13.16 6.76 14.71
CA GLY A 268 13.23 6.68 13.25
C GLY A 268 11.95 7.15 12.58
N LEU A 269 11.99 7.39 11.27
CA LEU A 269 10.81 7.78 10.47
C LEU A 269 9.92 6.58 10.11
N VAL A 270 10.47 5.37 10.17
CA VAL A 270 9.81 4.12 9.77
C VAL A 270 10.28 2.95 10.62
N THR A 271 9.36 2.06 10.95
CA THR A 271 9.63 0.77 11.60
C THR A 271 8.88 -0.35 10.88
N THR A 272 8.85 -1.55 11.44
CA THR A 272 8.10 -2.70 10.94
C THR A 272 7.00 -3.09 11.93
N VAL A 273 5.92 -3.71 11.43
CA VAL A 273 4.83 -4.25 12.25
C VAL A 273 5.37 -5.11 13.39
N VAL A 274 6.29 -6.04 13.13
CA VAL A 274 6.86 -6.92 14.18
C VAL A 274 7.54 -6.16 15.32
N ARG A 275 8.19 -5.02 15.03
CA ARG A 275 8.88 -4.22 16.04
C ARG A 275 7.91 -3.37 16.85
N LEU A 276 6.86 -2.87 16.20
CA LEU A 276 5.85 -2.00 16.82
C LEU A 276 4.83 -2.79 17.64
N ARG A 277 4.60 -4.06 17.28
CA ARG A 277 3.57 -4.92 17.87
C ARG A 277 3.73 -5.11 19.37
N GLU A 278 4.90 -5.56 19.85
CA GLU A 278 5.07 -5.86 21.28
C GLU A 278 4.96 -4.62 22.19
N PRO A 279 5.57 -3.45 21.86
CA PRO A 279 5.33 -2.22 22.59
C PRO A 279 3.86 -1.81 22.68
N LEU A 280 3.12 -1.91 21.57
CA LEU A 280 1.67 -1.65 21.56
C LEU A 280 0.89 -2.65 22.40
N ILE A 281 1.25 -3.93 22.36
CA ILE A 281 0.61 -4.95 23.20
C ILE A 281 0.85 -4.64 24.68
N ARG A 282 2.07 -4.28 25.08
CA ARG A 282 2.33 -3.87 26.47
C ARG A 282 1.50 -2.65 26.88
N LEU A 283 1.38 -1.68 26.00
CA LEU A 283 0.52 -0.51 26.23
C LEU A 283 -0.94 -0.95 26.42
N VAL A 284 -1.50 -1.72 25.48
CA VAL A 284 -2.88 -2.21 25.56
C VAL A 284 -3.13 -3.09 26.79
N ARG A 285 -2.16 -3.96 27.17
CA ARG A 285 -2.25 -4.83 28.36
C ARG A 285 -2.31 -4.03 29.67
N SER A 286 -1.80 -2.80 29.71
CA SER A 286 -1.97 -1.94 30.88
C SER A 286 -3.43 -1.52 31.13
N ARG A 287 -4.30 -1.70 30.11
CA ARG A 287 -5.75 -1.48 30.22
C ARG A 287 -6.55 -2.78 30.19
N LEU A 288 -6.20 -3.70 29.28
CA LEU A 288 -6.90 -4.97 29.08
C LEU A 288 -6.13 -6.11 29.74
N ASN A 289 -6.61 -6.64 30.87
CA ASN A 289 -5.98 -7.74 31.60
C ASN A 289 -6.12 -9.13 30.92
N ASN A 290 -6.20 -9.19 29.58
CA ASN A 290 -6.34 -10.42 28.80
C ASN A 290 -5.43 -10.41 27.56
N THR A 291 -4.39 -11.23 27.59
CA THR A 291 -3.35 -11.33 26.53
C THR A 291 -3.93 -11.56 25.14
N VAL A 292 -4.84 -12.51 24.98
CA VAL A 292 -5.40 -12.89 23.66
C VAL A 292 -6.22 -11.75 23.08
N VAL A 293 -7.02 -11.09 23.93
CA VAL A 293 -7.82 -9.93 23.54
C VAL A 293 -6.92 -8.74 23.20
N SER A 294 -5.89 -8.46 23.99
CA SER A 294 -4.93 -7.39 23.72
C SER A 294 -4.25 -7.57 22.35
N GLU A 295 -3.86 -8.80 22.00
CA GLU A 295 -3.25 -9.08 20.70
C GLU A 295 -4.20 -8.85 19.52
N ARG A 296 -5.47 -9.21 19.68
CA ARG A 296 -6.51 -8.94 18.66
C ARG A 296 -6.77 -7.45 18.53
N VAL A 297 -6.88 -6.71 19.63
CA VAL A 297 -7.05 -5.25 19.61
C VAL A 297 -5.85 -4.57 18.93
N VAL A 298 -4.61 -4.95 19.27
CA VAL A 298 -3.42 -4.40 18.58
C VAL A 298 -3.41 -4.75 17.10
N THR A 299 -3.86 -5.94 16.73
CA THR A 299 -4.00 -6.33 15.31
C THR A 299 -5.00 -5.40 14.60
N MET A 300 -6.15 -5.10 15.20
CA MET A 300 -7.11 -4.14 14.64
C MET A 300 -6.55 -2.72 14.55
N VAL A 301 -5.85 -2.25 15.58
CA VAL A 301 -5.19 -0.93 15.59
C VAL A 301 -4.22 -0.82 14.42
N LEU A 302 -3.36 -1.82 14.21
CA LEU A 302 -2.38 -1.82 13.12
C LEU A 302 -3.04 -1.95 11.74
N GLN A 303 -4.09 -2.78 11.61
CA GLN A 303 -4.87 -2.88 10.37
C GLN A 303 -5.52 -1.55 9.99
N LYS A 304 -6.12 -0.84 10.96
CA LYS A 304 -6.70 0.49 10.76
C LYS A 304 -5.63 1.54 10.46
N MET A 305 -4.49 1.51 11.15
CA MET A 305 -3.37 2.43 10.94
C MET A 305 -2.73 2.31 9.56
N LEU A 306 -2.62 1.08 9.04
CA LEU A 306 -2.01 0.80 7.74
C LEU A 306 -3.02 0.71 6.58
N ASP A 307 -4.32 0.79 6.91
CA ASP A 307 -5.44 0.61 5.99
C ASP A 307 -5.31 -0.71 5.19
N VAL A 308 -5.21 -1.82 5.92
CA VAL A 308 -5.09 -3.18 5.36
C VAL A 308 -5.95 -4.19 6.11
N THR A 309 -6.39 -5.22 5.40
CA THR A 309 -7.20 -6.32 5.97
C THR A 309 -6.34 -7.43 6.58
N ARG A 310 -5.06 -7.54 6.20
CA ARG A 310 -4.12 -8.53 6.72
C ARG A 310 -2.77 -7.89 7.03
N LEU A 311 -2.17 -8.28 8.15
CA LEU A 311 -0.85 -7.82 8.57
C LEU A 311 0.21 -8.86 8.25
N GLU A 312 1.29 -8.43 7.62
CA GLU A 312 2.53 -9.20 7.51
C GLU A 312 3.63 -8.58 8.41
N PRO A 313 4.50 -9.40 9.04
CA PRO A 313 5.46 -8.92 10.04
C PRO A 313 6.44 -7.84 9.56
N ASP A 314 6.82 -7.90 8.28
CA ASP A 314 7.78 -7.03 7.61
C ASP A 314 7.16 -5.76 7.02
N MET A 315 5.83 -5.64 7.04
CA MET A 315 5.14 -4.42 6.64
C MET A 315 5.68 -3.22 7.39
N ARG A 316 5.91 -2.14 6.64
CA ARG A 316 6.46 -0.89 7.17
C ARG A 316 5.36 -0.05 7.80
N VAL A 317 5.66 0.56 8.93
CA VAL A 317 4.83 1.56 9.61
C VAL A 317 5.61 2.86 9.66
N THR A 318 5.09 3.92 9.05
CA THR A 318 5.71 5.25 9.10
C THR A 318 5.22 6.04 10.29
N VAL A 319 6.04 6.98 10.77
CA VAL A 319 5.63 7.92 11.81
C VAL A 319 4.42 8.76 11.41
N LEU A 320 4.24 9.03 10.11
CA LEU A 320 3.09 9.77 9.59
C LEU A 320 1.81 8.92 9.59
N GLN A 321 1.88 7.63 9.26
CA GLN A 321 0.74 6.72 9.42
C GLN A 321 0.33 6.60 10.89
N PHE A 322 1.32 6.53 11.78
CA PHE A 322 1.10 6.54 13.23
C PHE A 322 0.36 7.83 13.64
N GLN A 323 0.89 9.01 13.29
CA GLN A 323 0.23 10.29 13.58
C GLN A 323 -1.19 10.34 12.99
N THR A 324 -1.39 9.97 11.72
CA THR A 324 -2.70 10.00 11.08
C THR A 324 -3.72 9.15 11.83
N TYR A 325 -3.34 7.97 12.32
CA TYR A 325 -4.23 7.11 13.09
C TYR A 325 -4.66 7.77 14.40
N PHE A 326 -3.74 8.36 15.17
CA PHE A 326 -4.09 9.03 16.42
C PHE A 326 -4.91 10.30 16.19
N ALA A 327 -4.60 11.08 15.15
CA ALA A 327 -5.38 12.25 14.78
C ALA A 327 -6.85 11.89 14.41
N GLN A 328 -7.09 10.71 13.83
CA GLN A 328 -8.42 10.21 13.51
C GLN A 328 -9.25 9.82 14.75
N LEU A 329 -8.60 9.59 15.90
CA LEU A 329 -9.32 9.36 17.16
C LEU A 329 -9.97 10.66 17.68
N GLY A 330 -9.54 11.82 17.17
CA GLY A 330 -10.07 13.13 17.57
C GLY A 330 -9.86 13.37 19.07
N SER A 331 -10.95 13.62 19.81
CA SER A 331 -10.89 13.85 21.25
C SER A 331 -10.91 12.56 22.08
N THR A 332 -11.04 11.39 21.47
CA THR A 332 -11.09 10.11 22.19
C THR A 332 -9.70 9.69 22.60
N LEU A 333 -9.51 9.44 23.90
CA LEU A 333 -8.23 8.93 24.42
C LEU A 333 -7.97 7.54 23.82
N PHE A 334 -6.70 7.24 23.53
CA PHE A 334 -6.33 5.94 22.96
C PHE A 334 -6.79 4.76 23.83
N MET A 335 -6.75 4.89 25.17
CA MET A 335 -7.19 3.83 26.07
C MET A 335 -8.71 3.63 26.05
N ASP A 336 -9.49 4.71 25.90
CA ASP A 336 -10.94 4.59 25.74
C ASP A 336 -11.28 3.94 24.39
N HIS A 337 -10.52 4.28 23.35
CA HIS A 337 -10.63 3.62 22.05
C HIS A 337 -10.31 2.12 22.14
N VAL A 338 -9.28 1.72 22.90
CA VAL A 338 -8.93 0.32 23.17
C VAL A 338 -10.08 -0.43 23.84
N GLU A 339 -10.77 0.19 24.80
CA GLU A 339 -11.95 -0.41 25.44
C GLU A 339 -13.14 -0.53 24.47
N GLN A 340 -13.34 0.46 23.61
CA GLN A 340 -14.36 0.39 22.56
C GLN A 340 -14.08 -0.75 21.58
N LEU A 341 -12.83 -0.94 21.15
CA LEU A 341 -12.43 -2.06 20.29
C LEU A 341 -12.63 -3.41 20.98
N GLU A 342 -12.29 -3.53 22.26
CA GLU A 342 -12.56 -4.74 23.03
C GLU A 342 -14.07 -5.04 23.11
N ALA A 343 -14.88 -4.04 23.44
CA ALA A 343 -16.32 -4.20 23.54
C ALA A 343 -16.93 -4.62 22.19
N GLU A 344 -16.49 -4.01 21.10
CA GLU A 344 -16.88 -4.39 19.74
C GLU A 344 -16.48 -5.83 19.40
N LEU A 345 -15.24 -6.23 19.70
CA LEU A 345 -14.78 -7.61 19.50
C LEU A 345 -15.65 -8.63 20.23
N LYS A 346 -15.99 -8.38 21.50
CA LYS A 346 -16.86 -9.26 22.30
C LYS A 346 -18.25 -9.40 21.67
N VAL A 347 -18.79 -8.31 21.15
CA VAL A 347 -20.07 -8.31 20.42
C VAL A 347 -19.95 -9.13 19.14
N LEU A 348 -18.95 -8.89 18.32
CA LEU A 348 -18.74 -9.60 17.05
C LEU A 348 -18.51 -11.09 17.25
N ASP A 349 -17.74 -11.50 18.27
CA ASP A 349 -17.54 -12.92 18.62
C ASP A 349 -18.86 -13.58 19.03
N SER A 350 -19.64 -12.88 19.87
CA SER A 350 -20.95 -13.37 20.31
C SER A 350 -21.91 -13.58 19.13
N LEU A 351 -21.93 -12.67 18.16
CA LEU A 351 -22.75 -12.78 16.96
C LEU A 351 -22.23 -13.87 16.02
N SER A 352 -20.91 -14.03 15.92
CA SER A 352 -20.26 -15.03 15.08
C SER A 352 -20.46 -16.46 15.59
N SER A 353 -20.71 -16.67 16.89
CA SER A 353 -21.02 -17.99 17.46
C SER A 353 -22.25 -18.66 16.83
N ARG A 354 -23.20 -17.86 16.31
CA ARG A 354 -24.52 -18.31 15.81
C ARG A 354 -25.33 -19.10 16.84
N GLU A 355 -24.98 -19.05 18.13
CA GLU A 355 -25.77 -19.68 19.18
C GLU A 355 -26.95 -18.78 19.56
N LEU A 356 -28.17 -19.27 19.33
CA LEU A 356 -29.41 -18.53 19.58
C LEU A 356 -29.47 -17.79 20.95
N PRO A 357 -29.16 -18.42 22.10
CA PRO A 357 -29.24 -17.73 23.39
C PRO A 357 -28.19 -16.62 23.53
N ILE A 358 -26.98 -16.82 22.98
CA ILE A 358 -25.90 -15.84 23.01
C ILE A 358 -26.28 -14.64 22.13
N VAL A 359 -26.65 -14.88 20.87
CA VAL A 359 -27.06 -13.85 19.92
C VAL A 359 -28.24 -13.04 20.46
N LYS A 360 -29.27 -13.70 20.99
CA LYS A 360 -30.45 -13.03 21.57
C LYS A 360 -30.05 -12.09 22.71
N ARG A 361 -29.22 -12.58 23.64
CA ARG A 361 -28.75 -11.77 24.78
C ARG A 361 -27.96 -10.56 24.31
N THR A 362 -27.01 -10.76 23.40
CA THR A 362 -26.15 -9.70 22.87
C THR A 362 -26.96 -8.62 22.16
N LEU A 363 -27.83 -8.98 21.22
CA LEU A 363 -28.66 -8.00 20.51
C LEU A 363 -29.63 -7.27 21.44
N SER A 364 -30.16 -7.95 22.46
CA SER A 364 -31.04 -7.32 23.45
C SER A 364 -30.32 -6.26 24.30
N ALA A 365 -29.04 -6.48 24.62
CA ALA A 365 -28.22 -5.52 25.35
C ALA A 365 -27.92 -4.26 24.53
N LEU A 366 -27.89 -4.38 23.20
CA LEU A 366 -27.54 -3.31 22.26
C LEU A 366 -28.74 -2.51 21.75
N LYS A 367 -29.95 -2.78 22.25
CA LYS A 367 -31.20 -2.18 21.74
C LYS A 367 -31.28 -0.65 21.82
N ASN A 368 -30.50 -0.02 22.69
CA ASN A 368 -30.48 1.44 22.87
C ASN A 368 -29.12 2.05 22.50
N VAL A 369 -28.26 1.28 21.84
CA VAL A 369 -26.92 1.71 21.46
C VAL A 369 -26.94 2.07 19.98
N VAL A 370 -26.33 3.20 19.62
CA VAL A 370 -26.12 3.57 18.22
C VAL A 370 -25.26 2.48 17.57
N PRO A 371 -25.76 1.80 16.53
CA PRO A 371 -25.03 0.69 15.94
C PRO A 371 -23.79 1.17 15.20
N THR A 372 -22.67 0.46 15.37
CA THR A 372 -21.48 0.64 14.52
C THR A 372 -21.69 -0.02 13.16
N LYS A 373 -20.85 0.34 12.19
CA LYS A 373 -20.84 -0.26 10.85
C LYS A 373 -20.61 -1.77 10.94
N GLU A 374 -19.62 -2.18 11.73
CA GLU A 374 -19.21 -3.56 11.96
C GLU A 374 -20.35 -4.38 12.57
N LEU A 375 -21.07 -3.81 13.54
CA LEU A 375 -22.25 -4.43 14.14
C LEU A 375 -23.37 -4.63 13.11
N LEU A 376 -23.71 -3.60 12.32
CA LEU A 376 -24.73 -3.74 11.28
C LEU A 376 -24.34 -4.79 10.24
N PHE A 377 -23.07 -4.86 9.88
CA PHE A 377 -22.58 -5.87 8.94
C PHE A 377 -22.72 -7.28 9.51
N ALA A 378 -22.32 -7.50 10.76
CA ALA A 378 -22.49 -8.79 11.43
C ALA A 378 -23.98 -9.19 11.52
N VAL A 379 -24.88 -8.26 11.87
CA VAL A 379 -26.32 -8.52 11.91
C VAL A 379 -26.89 -8.80 10.52
N SER A 380 -26.46 -8.06 9.51
CA SER A 380 -26.82 -8.31 8.10
C SER A 380 -26.43 -9.72 7.64
N GLN A 381 -25.25 -10.20 8.02
CA GLN A 381 -24.84 -11.58 7.73
C GLN A 381 -25.68 -12.63 8.47
N ILE A 382 -26.32 -12.29 9.59
CA ILE A 382 -27.28 -13.17 10.27
C ILE A 382 -28.57 -13.31 9.47
N LEU A 383 -29.03 -12.27 8.77
CA LEU A 383 -30.25 -12.33 7.96
C LEU A 383 -30.20 -13.36 6.82
N VAL A 384 -28.99 -13.78 6.42
CA VAL A 384 -28.76 -14.70 5.29
C VAL A 384 -28.13 -16.03 5.74
N CYS A 385 -28.12 -16.33 7.04
CA CYS A 385 -27.50 -17.55 7.58
C CYS A 385 -28.33 -18.83 7.45
N GLY A 386 -29.59 -18.72 7.00
CA GLY A 386 -30.50 -19.86 6.81
C GLY A 386 -31.28 -20.28 8.07
N ASP A 387 -30.86 -19.86 9.27
CA ASP A 387 -31.61 -20.09 10.50
C ASP A 387 -32.71 -19.05 10.67
N ARG A 388 -33.96 -19.50 10.73
CA ARG A 388 -35.14 -18.63 10.85
C ARG A 388 -35.21 -17.90 12.19
N GLN A 389 -34.81 -18.52 13.30
CA GLN A 389 -34.86 -17.89 14.61
C GLN A 389 -33.80 -16.78 14.73
N LEU A 390 -32.58 -17.04 14.25
CA LEU A 390 -31.52 -16.03 14.20
C LEU A 390 -31.88 -14.88 13.25
N SER A 391 -32.45 -15.19 12.09
CA SER A 391 -32.91 -14.17 11.14
C SER A 391 -33.96 -13.26 11.76
N ASN A 392 -34.94 -13.83 12.48
CA ASN A 392 -35.95 -13.05 13.20
C ASN A 392 -35.34 -12.11 14.26
N LEU A 393 -34.29 -12.54 14.97
CA LEU A 393 -33.59 -11.68 15.93
C LEU A 393 -32.85 -10.53 15.25
N ALA A 394 -32.20 -10.81 14.12
CA ALA A 394 -31.53 -9.79 13.32
C ALA A 394 -32.52 -8.76 12.76
N GLU A 395 -33.68 -9.20 12.26
CA GLU A 395 -34.77 -8.33 11.81
C GLU A 395 -35.31 -7.44 12.94
N GLN A 396 -35.51 -8.00 14.13
CA GLN A 396 -35.94 -7.24 15.32
C GLN A 396 -34.90 -6.21 15.73
N TYR A 397 -33.62 -6.55 15.67
CA TYR A 397 -32.54 -5.61 15.92
C TYR A 397 -32.52 -4.48 14.88
N MET A 398 -32.64 -4.79 13.58
CA MET A 398 -32.67 -3.79 12.52
C MET A 398 -33.81 -2.77 12.71
N LYS A 399 -35.01 -3.23 13.06
CA LYS A 399 -36.14 -2.37 13.43
C LYS A 399 -35.84 -1.46 14.62
N THR A 400 -35.02 -1.93 15.55
CA THR A 400 -34.63 -1.17 16.74
C THR A 400 -33.54 -0.16 16.42
N ALA A 401 -32.52 -0.55 15.66
CA ALA A 401 -31.45 0.32 15.17
C ALA A 401 -31.98 1.56 14.43
N VAL A 402 -32.98 1.37 13.56
CA VAL A 402 -33.67 2.45 12.83
C VAL A 402 -34.37 3.44 13.78
N LYS A 403 -34.87 2.98 14.93
CA LYS A 403 -35.50 3.86 15.93
C LYS A 403 -34.48 4.64 16.75
N VAL A 404 -33.29 4.07 16.98
CA VAL A 404 -32.22 4.72 17.76
C VAL A 404 -31.50 5.80 16.96
N THR A 405 -31.35 5.62 15.65
CA THR A 405 -30.60 6.54 14.77
C THR A 405 -31.52 7.18 13.74
N SER A 406 -31.74 6.51 12.62
CA SER A 406 -32.78 6.77 11.62
C SER A 406 -32.68 5.70 10.53
N LYS A 407 -33.74 5.53 9.72
CA LYS A 407 -33.67 4.63 8.55
C LYS A 407 -32.56 5.06 7.59
N ALA A 408 -32.46 6.36 7.30
CA ALA A 408 -31.48 6.90 6.37
C ALA A 408 -30.03 6.63 6.80
N GLN A 409 -29.72 6.81 8.09
CA GLN A 409 -28.37 6.53 8.61
C GLN A 409 -28.03 5.04 8.59
N VAL A 410 -28.97 4.17 8.97
CA VAL A 410 -28.76 2.71 8.88
C VAL A 410 -28.57 2.29 7.43
N CYS A 411 -29.39 2.79 6.50
CA CYS A 411 -29.25 2.45 5.09
C CYS A 411 -27.95 2.97 4.49
N ALA A 412 -27.49 4.18 4.85
CA ALA A 412 -26.21 4.70 4.41
C ALA A 412 -25.05 3.74 4.75
N LEU A 413 -25.02 3.21 5.98
CA LEU A 413 -24.01 2.20 6.38
C LEU A 413 -24.19 0.89 5.61
N LEU A 414 -25.43 0.43 5.38
CA LEU A 414 -25.69 -0.79 4.62
C LEU A 414 -25.27 -0.68 3.15
N ILE A 415 -25.36 0.52 2.55
CA ILE A 415 -24.89 0.78 1.19
C ILE A 415 -23.37 0.66 1.10
N GLU A 416 -22.62 1.18 2.08
CA GLU A 416 -21.18 0.89 2.15
C GLU A 416 -20.90 -0.62 2.24
N GLY A 417 -21.80 -1.39 2.86
CA GLY A 417 -21.71 -2.84 2.96
C GLY A 417 -21.91 -3.59 1.64
N LEU A 418 -22.54 -2.96 0.63
CA LEU A 418 -22.62 -3.50 -0.73
C LEU A 418 -21.26 -3.48 -1.44
N GLU A 419 -20.32 -2.68 -0.96
CA GLU A 419 -18.93 -2.64 -1.42
C GLU A 419 -17.99 -3.30 -0.40
N ALA A 420 -18.46 -4.22 0.45
CA ALA A 420 -17.57 -4.96 1.36
C ALA A 420 -16.76 -6.04 0.61
N ASP A 421 -15.52 -6.33 1.04
CA ASP A 421 -14.71 -7.41 0.45
C ASP A 421 -15.38 -8.79 0.61
N ALA A 422 -15.97 -9.02 1.78
CA ALA A 422 -16.67 -10.26 2.10
C ALA A 422 -18.02 -10.33 1.40
N ALA A 423 -18.19 -11.31 0.49
CA ALA A 423 -19.44 -11.55 -0.22
C ALA A 423 -20.64 -11.78 0.72
N LEU A 424 -20.42 -12.41 1.87
CA LEU A 424 -21.47 -12.63 2.88
C LEU A 424 -22.00 -11.31 3.45
N THR A 425 -21.14 -10.30 3.62
CA THR A 425 -21.55 -8.96 4.04
C THR A 425 -22.41 -8.31 2.96
N ARG A 426 -21.96 -8.32 1.70
CA ARG A 426 -22.73 -7.75 0.57
C ARG A 426 -24.11 -8.39 0.46
N GLN A 427 -24.15 -9.72 0.48
CA GLN A 427 -25.40 -10.50 0.45
C GLN A 427 -26.32 -10.12 1.62
N GLY A 428 -25.79 -10.07 2.85
CA GLY A 428 -26.54 -9.67 4.03
C GLY A 428 -27.09 -8.25 3.95
N CYS A 429 -26.30 -7.32 3.43
CA CYS A 429 -26.70 -5.93 3.26
C CYS A 429 -27.81 -5.76 2.21
N CYS A 430 -27.79 -6.51 1.10
CA CYS A 430 -28.94 -6.58 0.18
C CYS A 430 -30.21 -7.03 0.90
N LYS A 431 -30.12 -8.09 1.73
CA LYS A 431 -31.25 -8.60 2.50
C LYS A 431 -31.76 -7.59 3.53
N ALA A 432 -30.87 -6.87 4.19
CA ALA A 432 -31.21 -5.82 5.14
C ALA A 432 -31.91 -4.63 4.47
N LEU A 433 -31.42 -4.16 3.32
CA LEU A 433 -32.05 -3.08 2.54
C LEU A 433 -33.46 -3.46 2.06
N SER A 434 -33.64 -4.71 1.60
CA SER A 434 -34.95 -5.30 1.29
C SER A 434 -35.88 -5.25 2.50
N PHE A 435 -35.41 -5.71 3.66
CA PHE A 435 -36.21 -5.72 4.89
C PHE A 435 -36.61 -4.31 5.34
N LEU A 436 -35.73 -3.32 5.17
CA LEU A 436 -35.99 -1.92 5.51
C LEU A 436 -36.78 -1.15 4.44
N GLN A 437 -37.12 -1.80 3.32
CA GLN A 437 -37.84 -1.19 2.19
C GLN A 437 -37.10 0.05 1.66
N ALA A 438 -35.79 -0.05 1.47
CA ALA A 438 -34.93 1.06 1.07
C ALA A 438 -34.94 1.26 -0.46
N GLN A 439 -36.09 1.65 -1.00
CA GLN A 439 -36.33 1.82 -2.45
C GLN A 439 -35.50 2.94 -3.06
N GLU A 440 -35.04 3.90 -2.25
CA GLU A 440 -34.15 4.96 -2.66
C GLU A 440 -32.78 4.47 -3.17
N TYR A 441 -32.44 3.19 -2.93
CA TYR A 441 -31.19 2.56 -3.38
C TYR A 441 -31.41 1.41 -4.39
N MET A 442 -32.50 1.49 -5.17
CA MET A 442 -32.77 0.50 -6.22
C MET A 442 -31.66 0.46 -7.28
N GLU A 443 -31.07 1.61 -7.62
CA GLU A 443 -30.01 1.69 -8.64
C GLU A 443 -28.79 0.84 -8.25
N GLU A 444 -28.35 0.95 -6.99
CA GLU A 444 -27.25 0.18 -6.41
C GLU A 444 -27.55 -1.33 -6.43
N LEU A 445 -28.78 -1.71 -6.07
CA LEU A 445 -29.20 -3.11 -6.07
C LEU A 445 -29.33 -3.67 -7.50
N VAL A 446 -29.80 -2.87 -8.45
CA VAL A 446 -29.82 -3.22 -9.88
C VAL A 446 -28.41 -3.46 -10.37
N HIS A 447 -27.48 -2.54 -10.11
CA HIS A 447 -26.08 -2.68 -10.49
C HIS A 447 -25.48 -3.99 -9.92
N LEU A 448 -25.65 -4.22 -8.61
CA LEU A 448 -25.12 -5.41 -7.95
C LEU A 448 -25.74 -6.72 -8.48
N SER A 449 -26.98 -6.69 -8.96
CA SER A 449 -27.68 -7.87 -9.49
C SER A 449 -27.05 -8.47 -10.75
N TYR A 450 -26.26 -7.70 -11.50
CA TYR A 450 -25.53 -8.19 -12.66
C TYR A 450 -24.00 -8.03 -12.54
N ALA A 451 -23.50 -7.04 -11.80
CA ALA A 451 -22.07 -6.71 -11.75
C ALA A 451 -21.28 -7.45 -10.66
N ASP A 452 -21.92 -7.93 -9.59
CA ASP A 452 -21.17 -8.63 -8.53
C ASP A 452 -20.61 -9.96 -9.03
N GLU A 453 -19.35 -10.27 -8.68
CA GLU A 453 -18.68 -11.51 -9.06
C GLU A 453 -19.40 -12.77 -8.51
N VAL A 454 -20.03 -12.65 -7.33
CA VAL A 454 -20.61 -13.79 -6.61
C VAL A 454 -22.10 -13.95 -6.91
N ALA A 455 -22.46 -15.10 -7.48
CA ALA A 455 -23.84 -15.41 -7.89
C ALA A 455 -24.87 -15.31 -6.75
N LYS A 456 -24.50 -15.67 -5.52
CA LYS A 456 -25.39 -15.54 -4.34
C LYS A 456 -25.71 -14.09 -4.01
N VAL A 457 -24.76 -13.17 -4.20
CA VAL A 457 -24.96 -11.73 -4.00
C VAL A 457 -25.89 -11.20 -5.09
N ARG A 458 -25.60 -11.52 -6.37
CA ARG A 458 -26.45 -11.17 -7.51
C ARG A 458 -27.91 -11.61 -7.31
N HIS A 459 -28.10 -12.87 -6.89
CA HIS A 459 -29.42 -13.40 -6.59
C HIS A 459 -30.10 -12.65 -5.44
N GLN A 460 -29.39 -12.38 -4.34
CA GLN A 460 -29.97 -11.67 -3.21
C GLN A 460 -30.34 -10.21 -3.54
N ALA A 461 -29.57 -9.54 -4.40
CA ALA A 461 -29.89 -8.22 -4.90
C ALA A 461 -31.17 -8.24 -5.77
N LYS A 462 -31.31 -9.24 -6.65
CA LYS A 462 -32.55 -9.46 -7.42
C LYS A 462 -33.77 -9.70 -6.51
N GLU A 463 -33.64 -10.56 -5.51
CA GLU A 463 -34.73 -10.80 -4.54
C GLU A 463 -35.09 -9.52 -3.77
N ALA A 464 -34.10 -8.69 -3.44
CA ALA A 464 -34.33 -7.39 -2.80
C ALA A 464 -35.16 -6.46 -3.71
N LEU A 465 -34.80 -6.34 -4.98
CA LEU A 465 -35.57 -5.56 -5.96
C LEU A 465 -37.00 -6.09 -6.09
N PHE A 466 -37.19 -7.41 -6.16
CA PHE A 466 -38.51 -8.01 -6.30
C PHE A 466 -39.39 -7.77 -5.07
N SER A 467 -38.78 -7.64 -3.89
CA SER A 467 -39.47 -7.29 -2.65
C SER A 467 -40.03 -5.86 -2.62
N PHE A 468 -39.55 -4.98 -3.52
CA PHE A 468 -40.07 -3.62 -3.68
C PHE A 468 -41.30 -3.53 -4.60
N GLY A 469 -41.82 -4.68 -5.05
CA GLY A 469 -43.04 -4.74 -5.85
C GLY A 469 -42.78 -4.60 -7.35
N GLU A 470 -43.73 -3.99 -8.06
CA GLU A 470 -43.68 -3.87 -9.52
C GLU A 470 -42.56 -2.96 -10.00
N ASP A 471 -42.29 -1.87 -9.26
CA ASP A 471 -41.25 -0.91 -9.63
C ASP A 471 -39.87 -1.56 -9.62
N GLY A 472 -39.50 -2.26 -8.54
CA GLY A 472 -38.23 -2.97 -8.47
C GLY A 472 -38.11 -4.10 -9.51
N ARG A 473 -39.21 -4.81 -9.83
CA ARG A 473 -39.22 -5.78 -10.95
C ARG A 473 -38.98 -5.11 -12.29
N ARG A 474 -39.58 -3.95 -12.53
CA ARG A 474 -39.45 -3.17 -13.76
C ARG A 474 -38.02 -2.66 -13.96
N GLU A 475 -37.43 -2.06 -12.91
CA GLU A 475 -36.04 -1.59 -12.92
C GLU A 475 -35.06 -2.73 -13.23
N PHE A 476 -35.24 -3.89 -12.57
CA PHE A 476 -34.44 -5.07 -12.87
C PHE A 476 -34.57 -5.50 -14.34
N GLN A 477 -35.81 -5.62 -14.87
CA GLN A 477 -36.04 -6.03 -16.26
C GLN A 477 -35.45 -5.05 -17.28
N GLN A 478 -35.60 -3.75 -17.07
CA GLN A 478 -35.03 -2.72 -17.94
C GLN A 478 -33.51 -2.82 -18.00
N SER A 479 -32.84 -3.06 -16.86
CA SER A 479 -31.39 -3.24 -16.83
C SER A 479 -30.92 -4.43 -17.67
N GLN A 480 -31.70 -5.52 -17.71
CA GLN A 480 -31.37 -6.72 -18.50
C GLN A 480 -31.50 -6.45 -20.01
N LEU A 481 -32.48 -5.64 -20.43
CA LEU A 481 -32.66 -5.27 -21.84
C LEU A 481 -31.49 -4.42 -22.38
N VAL A 482 -30.96 -3.53 -21.54
CA VAL A 482 -29.81 -2.68 -21.86
C VAL A 482 -28.51 -3.50 -21.85
N ALA A 483 -28.33 -4.40 -20.88
CA ALA A 483 -27.14 -5.25 -20.77
C ALA A 483 -27.03 -6.30 -21.89
N HIS A 484 -28.16 -6.78 -22.43
CA HIS A 484 -28.20 -7.79 -23.50
C HIS A 484 -28.36 -7.23 -24.92
N GLY A 485 -28.18 -5.93 -25.14
CA GLY A 485 -28.03 -5.38 -26.48
C GLY A 485 -29.25 -5.55 -27.39
N PHE A 486 -30.46 -5.26 -26.90
CA PHE A 486 -31.58 -5.03 -27.82
C PHE A 486 -31.38 -3.70 -28.55
N GLN A 487 -30.66 -3.75 -29.68
CA GLN A 487 -30.93 -2.82 -30.79
C GLN A 487 -32.35 -3.12 -31.24
N GLY A 488 -33.29 -2.28 -30.79
CA GLY A 488 -34.68 -2.38 -31.21
C GLY A 488 -34.75 -2.49 -32.72
N LEU A 489 -35.30 -3.62 -33.20
CA LEU A 489 -35.88 -3.68 -34.53
C LEU A 489 -36.97 -2.61 -34.56
N THR A 490 -36.69 -1.52 -35.25
CA THR A 490 -37.72 -0.61 -35.72
C THR A 490 -38.60 -1.43 -36.65
N VAL A 491 -39.76 -1.85 -36.13
CA VAL A 491 -40.81 -2.43 -36.95
C VAL A 491 -41.39 -1.30 -37.79
N LYS A 492 -41.47 -1.58 -39.09
CA LYS A 492 -41.72 -0.68 -40.23
C LYS A 492 -42.84 0.32 -40.06
#